data_AF-A0A5E4EXT5-F1
#
_entry.id   AF-A0A5E4EXT5-F1
#
_cell.length_a   1.000
_cell.length_b   1.000
_cell.length_c   1.000
_cell.angle_alpha   90.00
_cell.angle_beta   90.00
_cell.angle_gamma   90.00
#
_symmetry.space_group_name_H-M   'P 1'
#
loop_
_entity.id
_entity.type
_entity.pdbx_description
1 polymer ?
#
loop_
_entity_poly.entity_id
_entity_poly.type
_entity_poly.pdbx_seq_one_letter_code
_entity_poly.pdbx_strand_id
1 'polypeptide(L)'
;MESTESSYVSSPEAPRRRSSPQPKSPASDTMEKPTYVRFLVSNAAAGSVIGKGGATITDFQSQSGARIQLSRNHEFFPGTTDRIIMVSGSINEILKAVDLVLAKLLSELYSEETDDVEPRTKLRLVVPNSSCGGIIGKGGSTIKSFIEGSQAGIKISPQDNNYFGLNDRLVTVTGNLDEQMRAVDLIVSKLSEDPHYTQSMNAPFSYPAAYNAMSYGPPNGTGGKFQNNKEDRSNSVTIGVADSHIGLVVGRGGRTIMEISQASGARIKISDRGDFMSGTTDRKVTITGSQRAIRAAESMILQKVAYASERAME
;
A
#
# COMPACT_ATOMS: atom_id res chain seq x y z
N MET A 1 -47.85 39.27 79.54
CA MET A 1 -46.46 39.71 79.75
C MET A 1 -45.59 38.58 79.22
N GLU A 2 -45.29 38.55 77.92
CA GLU A 2 -44.18 39.27 77.26
C GLU A 2 -42.87 38.48 77.33
N SER A 3 -42.53 37.89 76.18
CA SER A 3 -41.24 37.72 75.48
C SER A 3 -39.92 37.51 76.26
N THR A 4 -39.11 36.49 75.89
CA THR A 4 -37.96 36.57 74.91
C THR A 4 -37.04 35.32 75.00
N GLU A 5 -36.59 34.83 73.83
CA GLU A 5 -35.25 34.30 73.42
C GLU A 5 -34.42 33.35 74.34
N SER A 6 -33.57 32.41 73.88
CA SER A 6 -33.23 31.83 72.59
C SER A 6 -32.38 30.55 72.81
N SER A 7 -32.34 29.70 71.77
CA SER A 7 -31.16 28.99 71.24
C SER A 7 -30.59 27.68 71.86
N TYR A 8 -30.44 26.71 70.94
CA TYR A 8 -29.40 25.68 70.75
C TYR A 8 -29.03 24.71 71.89
N VAL A 9 -29.34 23.41 71.68
CA VAL A 9 -28.52 22.29 72.18
C VAL A 9 -28.40 21.18 71.12
N SER A 10 -27.16 20.75 70.90
CA SER A 10 -26.61 19.83 69.90
C SER A 10 -26.91 18.34 70.11
N SER A 11 -26.74 17.53 69.06
CA SER A 11 -26.10 16.19 69.11
C SER A 11 -25.66 15.69 67.71
N PRO A 12 -24.64 14.80 67.62
CA PRO A 12 -23.67 14.80 66.52
C PRO A 12 -23.98 13.88 65.32
N GLU A 13 -23.37 14.24 64.18
CA GLU A 13 -23.53 13.65 62.84
C GLU A 13 -22.77 12.32 62.68
N ALA A 14 -23.46 11.28 62.19
CA ALA A 14 -22.89 9.97 61.84
C ALA A 14 -22.29 10.00 60.40
N PRO A 15 -21.23 9.22 60.09
CA PRO A 15 -20.55 9.33 58.81
C PRO A 15 -21.38 8.73 57.67
N ARG A 16 -21.49 9.51 56.58
CA ARG A 16 -22.17 9.15 55.33
C ARG A 16 -21.56 7.89 54.70
N ARG A 17 -22.38 6.87 54.48
CA ARG A 17 -22.09 5.68 53.64
C ARG A 17 -21.69 6.16 52.23
N ARG A 18 -20.42 6.00 51.86
CA ARG A 18 -19.98 6.10 50.46
C ARG A 18 -20.51 4.89 49.69
N SER A 19 -21.35 5.14 48.69
CA SER A 19 -21.73 4.14 47.69
C SER A 19 -20.46 3.65 46.98
N SER A 20 -20.30 2.33 46.90
CA SER A 20 -19.27 1.70 46.10
C SER A 20 -19.50 2.00 44.61
N PRO A 21 -18.45 2.21 43.81
CA PRO A 21 -18.60 2.31 42.37
C PRO A 21 -19.06 0.96 41.84
N GLN A 22 -20.16 0.94 41.07
CA GLN A 22 -20.50 -0.21 40.25
C GLN A 22 -19.32 -0.53 39.31
N PRO A 23 -18.95 -1.80 39.13
CA PRO A 23 -17.97 -2.15 38.12
C PRO A 23 -18.57 -1.80 36.76
N LYS A 24 -17.97 -0.82 36.08
CA LYS A 24 -18.22 -0.59 34.66
C LYS A 24 -17.94 -1.92 33.95
N SER A 25 -18.96 -2.45 33.29
CA SER A 25 -18.81 -3.52 32.32
C SER A 25 -17.63 -3.16 31.41
N PRO A 26 -16.70 -4.09 31.12
CA PRO A 26 -15.69 -3.83 30.12
C PRO A 26 -16.45 -3.63 28.80
N ALA A 27 -16.55 -2.39 28.34
CA ALA A 27 -16.79 -2.13 26.94
C ALA A 27 -15.67 -2.87 26.22
N SER A 28 -16.01 -3.94 25.52
CA SER A 28 -15.10 -4.61 24.61
C SER A 28 -14.88 -3.68 23.42
N ASP A 29 -14.15 -2.59 23.63
CA ASP A 29 -13.46 -1.88 22.57
C ASP A 29 -12.30 -2.78 22.14
N THR A 30 -12.62 -3.91 21.52
CA THR A 30 -11.73 -4.52 20.54
C THR A 30 -11.65 -3.51 19.41
N MET A 31 -10.76 -2.54 19.54
CA MET A 31 -10.46 -1.54 18.52
C MET A 31 -10.08 -2.32 17.27
N GLU A 32 -11.02 -2.41 16.33
CA GLU A 32 -10.86 -3.18 15.10
C GLU A 32 -9.64 -2.62 14.37
N LYS A 33 -8.66 -3.47 14.08
CA LYS A 33 -7.39 -3.00 13.51
C LYS A 33 -7.68 -2.39 12.14
N PRO A 34 -7.21 -1.15 11.86
CA PRO A 34 -7.40 -0.56 10.55
C PRO A 34 -6.70 -1.43 9.50
N THR A 35 -7.40 -1.68 8.41
CA THR A 35 -6.88 -2.37 7.23
C THR A 35 -6.85 -1.43 6.04
N TYR A 36 -6.38 -1.94 4.90
CA TYR A 36 -6.18 -1.17 3.69
C TYR A 36 -6.67 -1.97 2.49
N VAL A 37 -7.20 -1.29 1.49
CA VAL A 37 -7.50 -1.87 0.18
C VAL A 37 -6.96 -0.95 -0.90
N ARG A 38 -6.32 -1.53 -1.91
CA ARG A 38 -5.91 -0.81 -3.11
C ARG A 38 -6.57 -1.38 -4.33
N PHE A 39 -6.98 -0.52 -5.25
CA PHE A 39 -7.53 -0.94 -6.52
C PHE A 39 -7.25 0.07 -7.63
N LEU A 40 -7.28 -0.43 -8.86
CA LEU A 40 -6.99 0.35 -10.06
C LEU A 40 -8.23 1.05 -10.59
N VAL A 41 -8.04 2.29 -11.03
CA VAL A 41 -9.03 3.08 -11.76
C VAL A 41 -8.36 3.72 -12.98
N SER A 42 -9.10 3.84 -14.09
CA SER A 42 -8.58 4.54 -15.26
C SER A 42 -8.30 6.01 -14.93
N ASN A 43 -7.44 6.66 -15.71
CA ASN A 43 -7.12 8.07 -15.46
C ASN A 43 -8.37 8.99 -15.55
N ALA A 44 -9.30 8.69 -16.46
CA ALA A 44 -10.57 9.41 -16.58
C ALA A 44 -11.48 9.18 -15.35
N ALA A 45 -11.65 7.92 -14.96
CA ALA A 45 -12.40 7.54 -13.75
C ALA A 45 -11.83 8.18 -12.48
N ALA A 46 -10.50 8.27 -12.36
CA ALA A 46 -9.85 8.94 -11.24
C ALA A 46 -10.25 10.43 -11.14
N GLY A 47 -10.38 11.13 -12.26
CA GLY A 47 -10.83 12.52 -12.28
C GLY A 47 -12.26 12.68 -11.74
N SER A 48 -13.14 11.75 -12.10
CA SER A 48 -14.51 11.69 -11.59
C SER A 48 -14.59 11.42 -10.08
N VAL A 49 -13.83 10.43 -9.60
CA VAL A 49 -13.79 10.09 -8.16
C VAL A 49 -13.27 11.26 -7.33
N ILE A 50 -12.29 12.03 -7.83
CA ILE A 50 -11.82 13.25 -7.17
C ILE A 50 -12.93 14.31 -7.17
N GLY A 51 -13.57 14.53 -8.32
CA GLY A 51 -14.59 15.56 -8.50
C GLY A 51 -14.01 16.98 -8.56
N LYS A 52 -14.84 17.96 -8.93
CA LYS A 52 -14.42 19.36 -9.01
C LYS A 52 -13.94 19.84 -7.64
N GLY A 53 -12.69 20.30 -7.57
CA GLY A 53 -12.07 20.76 -6.32
C GLY A 53 -11.90 19.69 -5.24
N GLY A 54 -12.00 18.39 -5.58
CA GLY A 54 -11.94 17.31 -4.58
C GLY A 54 -13.28 17.06 -3.85
N ALA A 55 -14.39 17.65 -4.31
CA ALA A 55 -15.67 17.56 -3.61
C ALA A 55 -16.18 16.12 -3.47
N THR A 56 -16.09 15.31 -4.54
CA THR A 56 -16.62 13.94 -4.56
C THR A 56 -15.83 13.01 -3.65
N ILE A 57 -14.49 13.02 -3.71
CA ILE A 57 -13.67 12.20 -2.80
C ILE A 57 -13.81 12.63 -1.34
N THR A 58 -14.06 13.92 -1.09
CA THR A 58 -14.31 14.43 0.28
C THR A 58 -15.65 13.92 0.81
N ASP A 59 -16.70 13.94 -0.02
CA ASP A 59 -18.01 13.40 0.31
C ASP A 59 -17.95 11.88 0.57
N PHE A 60 -17.25 11.12 -0.27
CA PHE A 60 -17.08 9.68 -0.06
C PHE A 60 -16.36 9.36 1.25
N GLN A 61 -15.32 10.10 1.60
CA GLN A 61 -14.65 9.95 2.90
C GLN A 61 -15.59 10.29 4.05
N SER A 62 -16.38 11.36 3.93
CA SER A 62 -17.35 11.76 4.95
C SER A 62 -18.45 10.71 5.17
N GLN A 63 -18.98 10.13 4.10
CA GLN A 63 -20.06 9.13 4.19
C GLN A 63 -19.58 7.77 4.66
N SER A 64 -18.37 7.38 4.24
CA SER A 64 -17.81 6.06 4.55
C SER A 64 -17.11 6.00 5.91
N GLY A 65 -16.58 7.11 6.42
CA GLY A 65 -15.66 7.13 7.56
C GLY A 65 -14.24 6.69 7.20
N ALA A 66 -14.02 6.14 5.99
CA ALA A 66 -12.72 5.72 5.52
C ALA A 66 -11.90 6.92 5.04
N ARG A 67 -10.57 6.76 5.08
CA ARG A 67 -9.64 7.64 4.37
C ARG A 67 -9.38 7.09 2.97
N ILE A 68 -9.61 7.91 1.96
CA ILE A 68 -9.43 7.58 0.54
C ILE A 68 -8.31 8.45 -0.02
N GLN A 69 -7.28 7.81 -0.57
CA GLN A 69 -6.16 8.46 -1.24
C GLN A 69 -6.07 7.97 -2.68
N LEU A 70 -5.63 8.85 -3.58
CA LEU A 70 -5.46 8.51 -4.98
C LEU A 70 -4.01 8.86 -5.39
N SER A 71 -3.36 8.00 -6.17
CA SER A 71 -2.00 8.25 -6.67
C SER A 71 -1.95 9.56 -7.45
N ARG A 72 -0.80 10.22 -7.57
CA ARG A 72 -0.69 11.51 -8.29
C ARG A 72 -1.05 11.36 -9.77
N ASN A 73 -1.24 12.49 -10.45
CA ASN A 73 -1.41 12.47 -11.90
C ASN A 73 -0.15 11.88 -12.55
N HIS A 74 -0.32 10.99 -13.53
CA HIS A 74 0.74 10.19 -14.16
C HIS A 74 1.50 9.22 -13.24
N GLU A 75 1.05 9.01 -12.00
CA GLU A 75 1.53 7.94 -11.12
C GLU A 75 0.66 6.71 -11.31
N PHE A 76 1.06 5.88 -12.28
CA PHE A 76 0.32 4.69 -12.70
C PHE A 76 0.83 3.42 -12.02
N PHE A 77 -0.04 2.42 -11.94
CA PHE A 77 0.39 1.07 -11.62
C PHE A 77 1.29 0.52 -12.74
N PRO A 78 2.41 -0.15 -12.43
CA PRO A 78 3.34 -0.61 -13.46
C PRO A 78 2.65 -1.49 -14.51
N GLY A 79 2.92 -1.20 -15.78
CA GLY A 79 2.32 -1.92 -16.91
C GLY A 79 0.91 -1.52 -17.29
N THR A 80 0.38 -0.46 -16.67
CA THR A 80 -0.93 0.08 -17.00
C THR A 80 -0.88 1.60 -17.14
N THR A 81 -1.99 2.17 -17.59
CA THR A 81 -2.28 3.61 -17.55
C THR A 81 -3.28 3.95 -16.44
N ASP A 82 -3.44 3.04 -15.48
CA ASP A 82 -4.40 3.15 -14.38
C ASP A 82 -3.74 3.75 -13.15
N ARG A 83 -4.48 4.63 -12.48
CA ARG A 83 -4.12 5.18 -11.18
C ARG A 83 -4.57 4.23 -10.07
N ILE A 84 -3.99 4.42 -8.88
CA ILE A 84 -4.26 3.57 -7.72
C ILE A 84 -5.09 4.36 -6.72
N ILE A 85 -6.24 3.81 -6.33
CA ILE A 85 -6.96 4.23 -5.13
C ILE A 85 -6.49 3.39 -3.97
N MET A 86 -6.22 4.03 -2.82
CA MET A 86 -6.02 3.38 -1.54
C MET A 86 -7.11 3.83 -0.56
N VAL A 87 -7.83 2.88 0.01
CA VAL A 87 -8.83 3.09 1.05
C VAL A 87 -8.30 2.49 2.35
N SER A 88 -8.46 3.20 3.46
CA SER A 88 -8.01 2.77 4.80
C SER A 88 -9.07 3.07 5.86
N GLY A 89 -9.27 2.12 6.78
CA GLY A 89 -10.31 2.17 7.81
C GLY A 89 -10.60 0.78 8.39
N SER A 90 -11.69 0.65 9.13
CA SER A 90 -12.31 -0.64 9.44
C SER A 90 -12.84 -1.30 8.16
N ILE A 91 -13.15 -2.61 8.23
CA ILE A 91 -13.66 -3.36 7.07
C ILE A 91 -14.96 -2.73 6.55
N ASN A 92 -15.87 -2.37 7.46
CA ASN A 92 -17.16 -1.75 7.09
C ASN A 92 -16.98 -0.38 6.43
N GLU A 93 -16.10 0.46 6.96
CA GLU A 93 -15.80 1.78 6.37
C GLU A 93 -15.19 1.61 4.97
N ILE A 94 -14.28 0.64 4.80
CA ILE A 94 -13.67 0.33 3.50
C ILE A 94 -14.71 -0.16 2.50
N LEU A 95 -15.56 -1.11 2.88
CA LEU A 95 -16.60 -1.64 1.99
C LEU A 95 -17.56 -0.52 1.56
N LYS A 96 -17.97 0.36 2.47
CA LYS A 96 -18.80 1.51 2.14
C LYS A 96 -18.10 2.48 1.19
N ALA A 97 -16.81 2.76 1.39
CA ALA A 97 -16.04 3.61 0.47
C ALA A 97 -15.87 2.98 -0.92
N VAL A 98 -15.64 1.66 -1.00
CA VAL A 98 -15.55 0.94 -2.27
C VAL A 98 -16.89 0.98 -3.00
N ASP A 99 -18.00 0.73 -2.31
CA ASP A 99 -19.35 0.82 -2.87
C ASP A 99 -19.63 2.20 -3.49
N LEU A 100 -19.39 3.28 -2.75
CA LEU A 100 -19.58 4.66 -3.23
C LEU A 100 -18.74 4.94 -4.49
N VAL A 101 -17.48 4.51 -4.51
CA VAL A 101 -16.60 4.68 -5.67
C VAL A 101 -17.12 3.89 -6.86
N LEU A 102 -17.44 2.60 -6.69
CA LEU A 102 -17.90 1.75 -7.80
C LEU A 102 -19.26 2.19 -8.34
N ALA A 103 -20.21 2.55 -7.48
CA ALA A 103 -21.50 3.09 -7.87
C ALA A 103 -21.34 4.37 -8.70
N LYS A 104 -20.42 5.26 -8.30
CA LYS A 104 -20.10 6.47 -9.08
C LYS A 104 -19.52 6.14 -10.44
N LEU A 105 -18.55 5.23 -10.52
CA LEU A 105 -17.96 4.81 -11.80
C LEU A 105 -19.01 4.14 -12.70
N LEU A 106 -19.91 3.35 -12.13
CA LEU A 106 -20.99 2.70 -12.86
C LEU A 106 -21.97 3.72 -13.44
N SER A 107 -22.35 4.74 -12.66
CA SER A 107 -23.26 5.80 -13.11
C SER A 107 -22.76 6.56 -14.34
N GLU A 108 -21.44 6.63 -14.54
CA GLU A 108 -20.84 7.28 -15.70
C GLU A 108 -20.78 6.40 -16.94
N LEU A 109 -20.97 5.09 -16.79
CA LEU A 109 -21.10 4.17 -17.92
C LEU A 109 -22.53 4.18 -18.48
N TYR A 110 -23.53 4.48 -17.64
CA TYR A 110 -24.94 4.53 -18.03
C TYR A 110 -25.38 5.83 -18.71
N SER A 111 -24.51 6.84 -18.85
CA SER A 111 -24.86 8.07 -19.57
C SER A 111 -24.92 7.90 -21.10
N GLU A 112 -24.60 6.71 -21.61
CA GLU A 112 -24.74 6.34 -23.03
C GLU A 112 -25.86 5.30 -23.17
N GLU A 113 -26.96 5.69 -23.80
CA GLU A 113 -28.18 4.89 -24.02
C GLU A 113 -27.86 3.51 -24.62
N THR A 114 -28.15 2.41 -23.90
CA THR A 114 -28.59 1.11 -24.46
C THR A 114 -28.94 0.08 -23.38
N ASP A 115 -30.12 -0.53 -23.56
CA ASP A 115 -30.66 -1.81 -23.05
C ASP A 115 -30.64 -2.18 -21.55
N ASP A 116 -31.72 -2.86 -21.17
CA ASP A 116 -32.16 -3.38 -19.86
C ASP A 116 -31.21 -4.44 -19.22
N VAL A 117 -29.91 -4.42 -19.57
CA VAL A 117 -28.90 -5.38 -19.14
C VAL A 117 -28.00 -4.75 -18.10
N GLU A 118 -28.00 -5.32 -16.89
CA GLU A 118 -27.12 -4.88 -15.81
C GLU A 118 -25.64 -5.01 -16.25
N PRO A 119 -24.88 -3.90 -16.27
CA PRO A 119 -23.52 -3.84 -16.78
C PRO A 119 -22.60 -4.61 -15.87
N ARG A 120 -21.91 -5.58 -16.47
CA ARG A 120 -20.86 -6.34 -15.80
C ARG A 120 -19.55 -5.59 -15.98
N THR A 121 -19.02 -5.06 -14.89
CA THR A 121 -17.75 -4.32 -14.89
C THR A 121 -16.62 -5.19 -14.36
N LYS A 122 -15.41 -4.61 -14.32
CA LYS A 122 -14.20 -5.26 -13.85
C LYS A 122 -13.50 -4.38 -12.82
N LEU A 123 -13.36 -4.90 -11.60
CA LEU A 123 -12.52 -4.34 -10.54
C LEU A 123 -11.16 -5.06 -10.51
N ARG A 124 -10.06 -4.32 -10.31
CA ARG A 124 -8.71 -4.88 -10.14
C ARG A 124 -8.13 -4.43 -8.82
N LEU A 125 -8.15 -5.31 -7.82
CA LEU A 125 -7.49 -5.09 -6.55
C LEU A 125 -5.99 -5.30 -6.70
N VAL A 126 -5.20 -4.46 -6.04
CA VAL A 126 -3.75 -4.58 -5.94
C VAL A 126 -3.43 -5.27 -4.62
N VAL A 127 -2.80 -6.44 -4.68
CA VAL A 127 -2.55 -7.29 -3.51
C VAL A 127 -1.09 -7.71 -3.47
N PRO A 128 -0.38 -7.62 -2.33
CA PRO A 128 0.98 -8.13 -2.20
C PRO A 128 1.03 -9.62 -2.55
N ASN A 129 2.05 -10.00 -3.31
CA ASN A 129 2.26 -11.39 -3.75
C ASN A 129 2.32 -12.36 -2.56
N SER A 130 2.92 -11.92 -1.44
CA SER A 130 2.98 -12.69 -0.19
C SER A 130 1.59 -13.06 0.35
N SER A 131 0.59 -12.21 0.14
CA SER A 131 -0.77 -12.39 0.65
C SER A 131 -1.69 -13.10 -0.35
N CYS A 132 -1.32 -13.18 -1.63
CA CYS A 132 -2.09 -13.92 -2.64
C CYS A 132 -2.25 -15.41 -2.33
N GLY A 133 -1.27 -16.03 -1.65
CA GLY A 133 -1.37 -17.43 -1.24
C GLY A 133 -2.57 -17.70 -0.33
N GLY A 134 -2.92 -16.76 0.55
CA GLY A 134 -4.09 -16.84 1.43
C GLY A 134 -5.42 -16.74 0.67
N ILE A 135 -5.48 -15.91 -0.38
CA ILE A 135 -6.66 -15.81 -1.27
C ILE A 135 -6.82 -17.09 -2.09
N ILE A 136 -5.73 -17.65 -2.61
CA ILE A 136 -5.78 -18.88 -3.43
C ILE A 136 -6.20 -20.07 -2.58
N GLY A 137 -5.56 -20.26 -1.42
CA GLY A 137 -5.77 -21.43 -0.57
C GLY A 137 -5.15 -22.72 -1.14
N LYS A 138 -5.07 -23.76 -0.30
CA LYS A 138 -4.49 -25.06 -0.70
C LYS A 138 -5.35 -25.68 -1.82
N GLY A 139 -4.72 -26.00 -2.96
CA GLY A 139 -5.44 -26.53 -4.13
C GLY A 139 -6.48 -25.58 -4.74
N GLY A 140 -6.37 -24.28 -4.45
CA GLY A 140 -7.32 -23.27 -4.91
C GLY A 140 -8.65 -23.29 -4.15
N SER A 141 -8.73 -23.93 -2.98
CA SER A 141 -10.00 -24.10 -2.25
C SER A 141 -10.64 -22.77 -1.84
N THR A 142 -9.84 -21.83 -1.34
CA THR A 142 -10.33 -20.53 -0.85
C THR A 142 -10.85 -19.67 -1.99
N ILE A 143 -10.09 -19.52 -3.07
CA ILE A 143 -10.56 -18.74 -4.24
C ILE A 143 -11.81 -19.37 -4.87
N LYS A 144 -11.93 -20.71 -4.89
CA LYS A 144 -13.15 -21.40 -5.35
C LYS A 144 -14.35 -21.05 -4.46
N SER A 145 -14.19 -21.07 -3.13
CA SER A 145 -15.27 -20.67 -2.22
C SER A 145 -15.66 -19.19 -2.38
N PHE A 146 -14.71 -18.31 -2.72
CA PHE A 146 -15.02 -16.91 -2.96
C PHE A 146 -15.82 -16.73 -4.25
N ILE A 147 -15.45 -17.43 -5.32
CA ILE A 147 -16.20 -17.45 -6.58
C ILE A 147 -17.63 -17.96 -6.33
N GLU A 148 -17.78 -19.06 -5.58
CA GLU A 148 -19.09 -19.63 -5.25
C GLU A 148 -19.94 -18.70 -4.37
N GLY A 149 -19.39 -18.13 -3.29
CA GLY A 149 -20.13 -17.26 -2.38
C GLY A 149 -20.51 -15.91 -2.99
N SER A 150 -19.65 -15.36 -3.85
CA SER A 150 -19.88 -14.05 -4.48
C SER A 150 -20.63 -14.12 -5.80
N GLN A 151 -20.65 -15.28 -6.47
CA GLN A 151 -21.08 -15.43 -7.87
C GLN A 151 -20.28 -14.57 -8.86
N ALA A 152 -19.20 -13.92 -8.42
CA ALA A 152 -18.31 -13.13 -9.27
C ALA A 152 -17.24 -14.01 -9.93
N GLY A 153 -16.76 -13.58 -11.09
CA GLY A 153 -15.53 -14.11 -11.66
C GLY A 153 -14.32 -13.54 -10.93
N ILE A 154 -13.49 -14.40 -10.33
CA ILE A 154 -12.26 -13.98 -9.62
C ILE A 154 -11.04 -14.62 -10.28
N LYS A 155 -10.07 -13.79 -10.70
CA LYS A 155 -8.82 -14.23 -11.30
C LYS A 155 -7.65 -13.48 -10.69
N ILE A 156 -6.58 -14.18 -10.36
CA ILE A 156 -5.34 -13.56 -9.89
C ILE A 156 -4.36 -13.57 -11.05
N SER A 157 -3.76 -12.42 -11.36
CA SER A 157 -2.72 -12.33 -12.39
C SER A 157 -1.60 -13.33 -12.10
N PRO A 158 -0.92 -13.89 -13.11
CA PRO A 158 0.30 -14.65 -12.86
C PRO A 158 1.29 -13.79 -12.07
N GLN A 159 2.26 -14.45 -11.43
CA GLN A 159 3.40 -13.73 -10.91
C GLN A 159 4.21 -13.25 -12.12
N ASP A 160 3.99 -12.00 -12.50
CA ASP A 160 4.67 -11.37 -13.64
C ASP A 160 5.91 -10.65 -13.12
N ASN A 161 7.09 -11.20 -13.45
CA ASN A 161 8.37 -10.62 -13.08
C ASN A 161 8.83 -9.53 -14.06
N ASN A 162 8.00 -9.11 -15.01
CA ASN A 162 8.34 -8.07 -15.99
C ASN A 162 8.54 -6.68 -15.37
N TYR A 163 7.92 -6.41 -14.22
CA TYR A 163 8.06 -5.14 -13.53
C TYR A 163 8.98 -5.27 -12.33
N PHE A 164 10.20 -4.78 -12.50
CA PHE A 164 11.25 -4.90 -11.51
C PHE A 164 10.85 -4.19 -10.20
N GLY A 165 10.86 -4.92 -9.08
CA GLY A 165 10.48 -4.39 -7.76
C GLY A 165 8.96 -4.36 -7.49
N LEU A 166 8.13 -4.71 -8.47
CA LEU A 166 6.70 -4.93 -8.25
C LEU A 166 6.50 -6.24 -7.49
N ASN A 167 6.13 -6.14 -6.22
CA ASN A 167 5.80 -7.29 -5.39
C ASN A 167 4.28 -7.51 -5.27
N ASP A 168 3.49 -6.84 -6.10
CA ASP A 168 2.03 -6.92 -6.07
C ASP A 168 1.49 -7.67 -7.28
N ARG A 169 0.34 -8.30 -7.10
CA ARG A 169 -0.44 -8.99 -8.13
C ARG A 169 -1.83 -8.37 -8.21
N LEU A 170 -2.45 -8.51 -9.37
CA LEU A 170 -3.79 -8.01 -9.60
C LEU A 170 -4.80 -9.12 -9.35
N VAL A 171 -5.69 -8.92 -8.37
CA VAL A 171 -6.89 -9.73 -8.19
C VAL A 171 -8.01 -9.06 -8.96
N THR A 172 -8.36 -9.65 -10.10
CA THR A 172 -9.45 -9.21 -10.97
C THR A 172 -10.76 -9.82 -10.50
N VAL A 173 -11.75 -8.97 -10.23
CA VAL A 173 -13.13 -9.35 -9.92
C VAL A 173 -14.04 -8.83 -11.04
N THR A 174 -14.87 -9.70 -11.60
CA THR A 174 -15.83 -9.37 -12.67
C THR A 174 -17.23 -9.80 -12.29
N GLY A 175 -18.22 -8.95 -12.51
CA GLY A 175 -19.61 -9.17 -12.11
C GLY A 175 -20.40 -7.88 -12.12
N ASN A 176 -21.67 -7.93 -11.70
CA ASN A 176 -22.42 -6.72 -11.33
C ASN A 176 -21.91 -6.14 -9.99
N LEU A 177 -22.49 -5.02 -9.55
CA LEU A 177 -22.03 -4.32 -8.34
C LEU A 177 -22.13 -5.22 -7.10
N ASP A 178 -23.27 -5.90 -6.92
CA ASP A 178 -23.51 -6.77 -5.76
C ASP A 178 -22.60 -8.00 -5.72
N GLU A 179 -22.36 -8.65 -6.87
CA GLU A 179 -21.39 -9.75 -7.02
C GLU A 179 -19.98 -9.27 -6.65
N GLN A 180 -19.58 -8.09 -7.14
CA GLN A 180 -18.27 -7.53 -6.85
C GLN A 180 -18.11 -7.18 -5.37
N MET A 181 -19.11 -6.55 -4.75
CA MET A 181 -19.06 -6.17 -3.34
C MET A 181 -18.96 -7.40 -2.42
N ARG A 182 -19.72 -8.46 -2.70
CA ARG A 182 -19.57 -9.75 -1.98
C ARG A 182 -18.17 -10.34 -2.13
N ALA A 183 -17.60 -10.31 -3.34
CA ALA A 183 -16.24 -10.79 -3.56
C ALA A 183 -15.19 -9.95 -2.83
N VAL A 184 -15.35 -8.62 -2.82
CA VAL A 184 -14.46 -7.69 -2.10
C VAL A 184 -14.51 -7.96 -0.61
N ASP A 185 -15.68 -8.11 0.00
CA ASP A 185 -15.81 -8.46 1.42
C ASP A 185 -15.05 -9.74 1.78
N LEU A 186 -15.30 -10.84 1.04
CA LEU A 186 -14.60 -12.10 1.25
C LEU A 186 -13.07 -11.97 1.14
N ILE A 187 -12.59 -11.23 0.13
CA ILE A 187 -11.15 -11.01 -0.09
C ILE A 187 -10.55 -10.14 1.03
N VAL A 188 -11.19 -9.03 1.39
CA VAL A 188 -10.69 -8.07 2.38
C VAL A 188 -10.69 -8.69 3.77
N SER A 189 -11.77 -9.37 4.14
CA SER A 189 -11.86 -10.15 5.37
C SER A 189 -10.70 -11.15 5.44
N LYS A 190 -10.45 -11.89 4.35
CA LYS A 190 -9.34 -12.85 4.33
C LYS A 190 -7.95 -12.22 4.41
N LEU A 191 -7.74 -11.09 3.74
CA LEU A 191 -6.48 -10.35 3.80
C LEU A 191 -6.22 -9.76 5.17
N SER A 192 -7.27 -9.35 5.90
CA SER A 192 -7.14 -8.80 7.25
C SER A 192 -6.65 -9.83 8.28
N GLU A 193 -6.86 -11.13 8.01
CA GLU A 193 -6.34 -12.22 8.83
C GLU A 193 -4.82 -12.42 8.67
N ASP A 194 -4.21 -11.92 7.58
CA ASP A 194 -2.78 -12.04 7.32
C ASP A 194 -1.99 -10.88 7.98
N PRO A 195 -1.17 -11.15 9.02
CA PRO A 195 -0.39 -10.11 9.68
C PRO A 195 0.61 -9.40 8.75
N HIS A 196 1.07 -10.06 7.69
CA HIS A 196 2.01 -9.49 6.72
C HIS A 196 1.33 -8.53 5.74
N TYR A 197 0.02 -8.68 5.53
CA TYR A 197 -0.74 -7.79 4.66
C TYR A 197 -0.79 -6.38 5.24
N THR A 198 -1.18 -6.23 6.51
CA THR A 198 -1.29 -4.90 7.14
C THR A 198 0.05 -4.16 7.21
N GLN A 199 1.16 -4.90 7.38
CA GLN A 199 2.51 -4.32 7.43
C GLN A 199 3.02 -3.88 6.05
N SER A 200 2.63 -4.58 4.99
CA SER A 200 3.07 -4.27 3.61
C SER A 200 2.22 -3.17 2.95
N MET A 201 0.99 -2.96 3.42
CA MET A 201 0.04 -2.03 2.81
C MET A 201 0.01 -0.61 3.44
N ASN A 202 0.91 -0.32 4.38
CA ASN A 202 0.92 0.97 5.10
C ASN A 202 1.53 2.16 4.32
N ALA A 203 2.23 1.92 3.21
CA ALA A 203 2.80 2.97 2.35
C ALA A 203 1.88 3.26 1.15
N PRO A 204 1.32 4.48 0.99
CA PRO A 204 0.23 4.75 0.04
C PRO A 204 0.51 4.34 -1.41
N PHE A 205 1.70 4.65 -1.91
CA PHE A 205 2.11 4.43 -3.30
C PHE A 205 3.62 4.16 -3.31
N SER A 206 4.02 2.92 -3.60
CA SER A 206 5.43 2.47 -3.58
C SER A 206 6.00 2.22 -4.97
N TYR A 207 5.27 2.58 -6.03
CA TYR A 207 5.71 2.36 -7.41
C TYR A 207 6.50 3.59 -7.87
N PRO A 208 7.82 3.48 -8.07
CA PRO A 208 8.57 4.59 -8.65
C PRO A 208 7.99 4.88 -10.03
N ALA A 209 7.54 6.13 -10.23
CA ALA A 209 7.09 6.61 -11.52
C ALA A 209 8.21 6.37 -12.55
N ALA A 210 7.91 5.57 -13.57
CA ALA A 210 8.76 5.46 -14.74
C ALA A 210 8.72 6.82 -15.46
N TYR A 211 9.83 7.56 -15.36
CA TYR A 211 10.23 8.75 -16.13
C TYR A 211 9.60 10.12 -15.78
N ASN A 212 10.55 11.07 -15.62
CA ASN A 212 10.47 12.55 -15.62
C ASN A 212 9.78 13.27 -14.45
N ALA A 213 10.58 13.79 -13.51
CA ALA A 213 10.97 15.21 -13.50
C ALA A 213 11.78 15.58 -12.23
N MET A 214 12.91 16.23 -12.48
CA MET A 214 13.71 17.03 -11.57
C MET A 214 12.84 18.01 -10.76
N SER A 215 12.88 18.00 -9.42
CA SER A 215 12.73 19.24 -8.63
C SER A 215 13.17 19.10 -7.17
N TYR A 216 13.84 20.14 -6.73
CA TYR A 216 14.53 20.39 -5.47
C TYR A 216 13.61 20.48 -4.23
N GLY A 217 14.16 20.13 -3.06
CA GLY A 217 13.74 20.73 -1.78
C GLY A 217 13.86 19.84 -0.53
N PRO A 218 14.71 20.18 0.46
CA PRO A 218 14.88 19.41 1.71
C PRO A 218 13.85 19.83 2.78
N PRO A 219 13.69 19.08 3.89
CA PRO A 219 14.39 19.50 5.11
C PRO A 219 14.80 18.40 6.11
N ASN A 220 16.00 18.62 6.67
CA ASN A 220 16.40 18.51 8.08
C ASN A 220 15.97 17.35 9.01
N GLY A 221 17.03 16.80 9.65
CA GLY A 221 17.03 16.35 11.05
C GLY A 221 16.51 14.92 11.23
N THR A 222 17.16 13.99 11.93
CA THR A 222 18.12 14.07 13.03
C THR A 222 18.72 12.66 13.20
N GLY A 223 19.97 12.60 13.67
CA GLY A 223 20.74 11.37 13.80
C GLY A 223 20.14 10.31 14.72
N GLY A 224 20.36 9.04 14.36
CA GLY A 224 20.06 7.88 15.17
C GLY A 224 21.08 6.78 14.88
N LYS A 225 21.72 6.29 15.94
CA LYS A 225 22.94 5.49 15.97
C LYS A 225 22.75 4.08 15.41
N PHE A 226 23.81 3.55 14.79
CA PHE A 226 23.89 2.16 14.34
C PHE A 226 23.93 1.20 15.53
N GLN A 227 23.15 0.13 15.45
CA GLN A 227 23.43 -1.10 16.17
C GLN A 227 23.17 -2.29 15.24
N ASN A 228 24.14 -3.20 15.21
CA ASN A 228 24.32 -4.24 14.22
C ASN A 228 23.63 -5.56 14.62
N ASN A 229 23.28 -6.32 13.59
CA ASN A 229 23.18 -7.78 13.46
C ASN A 229 21.83 -8.53 13.61
N LYS A 230 21.58 -9.34 12.55
CA LYS A 230 20.58 -10.40 12.31
C LYS A 230 19.27 -10.03 11.58
N GLU A 231 19.36 -9.41 10.40
CA GLU A 231 18.25 -9.38 9.41
C GLU A 231 18.72 -9.68 7.96
N ASP A 232 19.77 -10.48 7.79
CA ASP A 232 20.43 -10.69 6.48
C ASP A 232 19.69 -11.62 5.48
N ARG A 233 18.36 -11.66 5.48
CA ARG A 233 17.61 -12.33 4.39
C ARG A 233 16.39 -11.61 3.82
N SER A 234 15.96 -10.44 4.31
CA SER A 234 14.71 -9.83 3.82
C SER A 234 14.80 -8.45 3.18
N ASN A 235 15.94 -7.74 3.24
CA ASN A 235 16.10 -6.44 2.58
C ASN A 235 17.22 -6.50 1.53
N SER A 236 16.94 -7.13 0.38
CA SER A 236 17.82 -7.09 -0.78
C SER A 236 17.07 -6.69 -2.04
N VAL A 237 17.59 -5.71 -2.77
CA VAL A 237 17.12 -5.28 -4.09
C VAL A 237 18.16 -5.73 -5.12
N THR A 238 17.74 -6.30 -6.24
CA THR A 238 18.65 -6.50 -7.39
C THR A 238 18.36 -5.40 -8.40
N ILE A 239 19.30 -4.96 -9.22
CA ILE A 239 19.04 -4.05 -10.33
C ILE A 239 19.77 -4.56 -11.57
N GLY A 240 19.23 -4.21 -12.74
CA GLY A 240 19.87 -4.44 -14.03
C GLY A 240 20.82 -3.31 -14.40
N VAL A 241 22.03 -3.67 -14.80
CA VAL A 241 22.96 -2.74 -15.43
C VAL A 241 23.46 -3.36 -16.72
N ALA A 242 23.28 -2.67 -17.84
CA ALA A 242 23.80 -3.11 -19.14
C ALA A 242 25.27 -3.55 -19.02
N ASP A 243 25.62 -4.69 -19.61
CA ASP A 243 26.99 -5.24 -19.49
C ASP A 243 28.05 -4.27 -20.01
N SER A 244 27.70 -3.42 -20.99
CA SER A 244 28.55 -2.32 -21.47
C SER A 244 28.89 -1.28 -20.38
N HIS A 245 28.01 -1.10 -19.39
CA HIS A 245 28.15 -0.08 -18.33
C HIS A 245 28.60 -0.65 -16.98
N ILE A 246 28.60 -1.98 -16.81
CA ILE A 246 28.95 -2.61 -15.53
C ILE A 246 30.38 -2.28 -15.07
N GLY A 247 31.30 -2.07 -16.01
CA GLY A 247 32.69 -1.71 -15.73
C GLY A 247 32.83 -0.39 -14.96
N LEU A 248 31.89 0.54 -15.14
CA LEU A 248 31.85 1.84 -14.46
C LEU A 248 31.40 1.71 -13.00
N VAL A 249 30.44 0.81 -12.77
CA VAL A 249 29.95 0.48 -11.43
C VAL A 249 31.01 -0.27 -10.64
N VAL A 250 31.70 -1.24 -11.26
CA VAL A 250 32.79 -2.00 -10.62
C VAL A 250 34.02 -1.13 -10.37
N GLY A 251 34.47 -0.38 -11.38
CA GLY A 251 35.72 0.37 -11.35
C GLY A 251 36.99 -0.49 -11.43
N ARG A 252 38.14 0.15 -11.71
CA ARG A 252 39.44 -0.55 -11.84
C ARG A 252 39.83 -1.21 -10.51
N GLY A 253 39.87 -2.55 -10.51
CA GLY A 253 40.17 -3.35 -9.32
C GLY A 253 39.03 -3.42 -8.30
N GLY A 254 37.79 -3.08 -8.69
CA GLY A 254 36.63 -3.08 -7.80
C GLY A 254 36.53 -1.84 -6.90
N ARG A 255 37.39 -0.83 -7.08
CA ARG A 255 37.43 0.36 -6.20
C ARG A 255 36.11 1.13 -6.16
N THR A 256 35.46 1.33 -7.30
CA THR A 256 34.20 2.10 -7.35
C THR A 256 33.09 1.37 -6.60
N ILE A 257 32.92 0.07 -6.81
CA ILE A 257 31.87 -0.67 -6.10
C ILE A 257 32.16 -0.79 -4.59
N MET A 258 33.44 -0.88 -4.20
CA MET A 258 33.83 -0.84 -2.79
C MET A 258 33.49 0.52 -2.15
N GLU A 259 33.74 1.63 -2.85
CA GLU A 259 33.38 2.97 -2.41
C GLU A 259 31.86 3.13 -2.26
N ILE A 260 31.09 2.66 -3.26
CA ILE A 260 29.62 2.68 -3.20
C ILE A 260 29.12 1.85 -2.01
N SER A 261 29.67 0.65 -1.80
CA SER A 261 29.30 -0.22 -0.69
C SER A 261 29.62 0.43 0.67
N GLN A 262 30.79 1.05 0.81
CA GLN A 262 31.21 1.73 2.04
C GLN A 262 30.37 2.99 2.32
N ALA A 263 30.13 3.83 1.32
CA ALA A 263 29.42 5.09 1.46
C ALA A 263 27.91 4.88 1.72
N SER A 264 27.31 3.89 1.07
CA SER A 264 25.90 3.54 1.27
C SER A 264 25.66 2.71 2.54
N GLY A 265 26.67 1.97 3.02
CA GLY A 265 26.50 0.96 4.06
C GLY A 265 25.73 -0.28 3.60
N ALA A 266 25.57 -0.48 2.28
CA ALA A 266 24.95 -1.66 1.70
C ALA A 266 25.99 -2.67 1.24
N ARG A 267 25.66 -3.96 1.29
CA ARG A 267 26.43 -5.05 0.67
C ARG A 267 26.01 -5.18 -0.79
N ILE A 268 26.97 -5.12 -1.71
CA ILE A 268 26.68 -5.14 -3.16
C ILE A 268 27.38 -6.34 -3.80
N LYS A 269 26.64 -7.15 -4.54
CA LYS A 269 27.13 -8.32 -5.30
C LYS A 269 26.75 -8.17 -6.75
N ILE A 270 27.69 -8.38 -7.65
CA ILE A 270 27.44 -8.40 -9.10
C ILE A 270 27.48 -9.86 -9.57
N SER A 271 26.59 -10.24 -10.50
CA SER A 271 26.65 -11.54 -11.17
C SER A 271 27.96 -11.72 -11.94
N ASP A 272 28.33 -12.96 -12.22
CA ASP A 272 29.51 -13.26 -13.03
C ASP A 272 29.34 -12.80 -14.49
N ARG A 273 30.45 -12.71 -15.22
CA ARG A 273 30.40 -12.36 -16.66
C ARG A 273 29.60 -13.44 -17.40
N GLY A 274 28.62 -13.03 -18.21
CA GLY A 274 27.73 -13.93 -18.93
C GLY A 274 26.50 -14.38 -18.12
N ASP A 275 26.42 -14.07 -16.82
CA ASP A 275 25.23 -14.32 -16.01
C ASP A 275 24.32 -13.09 -16.00
N PHE A 276 23.41 -13.04 -16.98
CA PHE A 276 22.50 -11.91 -17.22
C PHE A 276 21.12 -12.12 -16.58
N MET A 277 20.36 -11.04 -16.43
CA MET A 277 18.94 -11.14 -16.08
C MET A 277 18.15 -11.79 -17.20
N SER A 278 17.20 -12.66 -16.85
CA SER A 278 16.38 -13.40 -17.80
C SER A 278 15.70 -12.47 -18.82
N GLY A 279 15.91 -12.73 -20.10
CA GLY A 279 15.35 -11.94 -21.20
C GLY A 279 16.10 -10.64 -21.52
N THR A 280 17.25 -10.39 -20.89
CA THR A 280 18.06 -9.18 -21.13
C THR A 280 19.55 -9.53 -21.29
N THR A 281 20.37 -8.53 -21.64
CA THR A 281 21.84 -8.60 -21.58
C THR A 281 22.41 -7.84 -20.37
N ASP A 282 21.55 -7.55 -19.39
CA ASP A 282 21.91 -6.77 -18.22
C ASP A 282 22.51 -7.66 -17.12
N ARG A 283 23.60 -7.19 -16.52
CA ARG A 283 24.23 -7.79 -15.35
C ARG A 283 23.39 -7.52 -14.10
N LYS A 284 23.28 -8.53 -13.24
CA LYS A 284 22.56 -8.45 -11.97
C LYS A 284 23.44 -7.79 -10.92
N VAL A 285 22.96 -6.71 -10.32
CA VAL A 285 23.61 -6.06 -9.17
C VAL A 285 22.68 -6.18 -7.96
N THR A 286 22.99 -7.10 -7.06
CA THR A 286 22.23 -7.33 -5.82
C THR A 286 22.79 -6.48 -4.68
N ILE A 287 21.95 -5.61 -4.13
CA ILE A 287 22.20 -4.68 -3.04
C ILE A 287 21.43 -5.18 -1.82
N THR A 288 22.11 -5.40 -0.70
CA THR A 288 21.51 -5.88 0.56
C THR A 288 21.85 -4.91 1.68
N GLY A 289 20.86 -4.52 2.49
CA GLY A 289 21.08 -3.62 3.62
C GLY A 289 19.79 -2.97 4.12
N SER A 290 19.90 -1.95 4.98
CA SER A 290 18.72 -1.15 5.37
C SER A 290 18.11 -0.45 4.16
N GLN A 291 16.82 -0.11 4.20
CA GLN A 291 16.16 0.62 3.11
C GLN A 291 16.89 1.91 2.72
N ARG A 292 17.47 2.62 3.70
CA ARG A 292 18.29 3.83 3.46
C ARG A 292 19.59 3.50 2.73
N ALA A 293 20.25 2.41 3.14
CA ALA A 293 21.49 1.95 2.51
C ALA A 293 21.24 1.47 1.08
N ILE A 294 20.17 0.73 0.84
CA ILE A 294 19.78 0.27 -0.50
C ILE A 294 19.54 1.46 -1.42
N ARG A 295 18.71 2.43 -1.02
CA ARG A 295 18.42 3.62 -1.85
C ARG A 295 19.68 4.44 -2.12
N ALA A 296 20.56 4.59 -1.13
CA ALA A 296 21.82 5.30 -1.30
C ALA A 296 22.72 4.58 -2.33
N ALA A 297 22.87 3.26 -2.23
CA ALA A 297 23.64 2.46 -3.17
C ALA A 297 23.06 2.51 -4.59
N GLU A 298 21.74 2.35 -4.72
CA GLU A 298 21.02 2.42 -5.99
C GLU A 298 21.23 3.77 -6.68
N SER A 299 21.07 4.89 -5.95
CA SER A 299 21.30 6.23 -6.48
C SER A 299 22.74 6.43 -6.96
N MET A 300 23.74 5.96 -6.21
CA MET A 300 25.14 6.05 -6.61
C MET A 300 25.44 5.21 -7.86
N ILE A 301 24.85 4.01 -7.98
CA ILE A 301 25.02 3.15 -9.15
C ILE A 301 24.40 3.80 -10.39
N LEU A 302 23.16 4.29 -10.29
CA LEU A 302 22.48 4.96 -11.39
C LEU A 302 23.23 6.21 -11.84
N GLN A 303 23.76 7.00 -10.90
CA GLN A 303 24.58 8.17 -11.22
C GLN A 303 25.86 7.78 -11.98
N LYS A 304 26.52 6.67 -11.61
CA LYS A 304 27.71 6.17 -12.32
C LYS A 304 27.40 5.70 -13.74
N VAL A 305 26.22 5.12 -13.96
CA VAL A 305 25.77 4.67 -15.29
C VAL A 305 25.34 5.86 -16.15
N ALA A 306 24.58 6.81 -15.59
CA ALA A 306 24.09 8.00 -16.31
C ALA A 306 25.24 8.94 -16.75
N TYR A 307 26.26 9.13 -15.90
CA TYR A 307 27.41 9.98 -16.23
C TYR A 307 28.23 9.44 -17.41
N ALA A 308 28.09 8.16 -17.76
CA ALA A 308 28.79 7.56 -18.90
C ALA A 308 28.00 7.57 -20.20
N SER A 309 26.66 7.54 -20.15
CA SER A 309 25.83 7.72 -21.35
C SER A 309 26.00 9.11 -21.96
N GLU A 310 26.33 10.12 -21.15
CA GLU A 310 26.58 11.50 -21.62
C GLU A 310 27.97 11.67 -22.27
N ARG A 311 29.00 10.93 -21.83
CA ARG A 311 30.37 11.03 -22.39
C ARG A 311 30.62 10.17 -23.62
N ALA A 312 29.73 9.24 -23.95
CA ALA A 312 29.81 8.44 -25.18
C ALA A 312 29.21 9.15 -26.42
N MET A 313 28.63 10.34 -26.21
CA MET A 313 27.96 11.16 -27.22
C MET A 313 28.77 12.40 -27.63
N GLU A 314 29.92 12.64 -26.99
CA GLU A 314 30.98 13.58 -27.39
C GLU A 314 32.15 12.82 -28.03
#